data_AF-A0A7Y9I6T7-F1
#
_entry.id   AF-A0A7Y9I6T7-F1
#
_cell.length_a   1.000
_cell.length_b   1.000
_cell.length_c   1.000
_cell.angle_alpha   90.00
_cell.angle_beta   90.00
_cell.angle_gamma   90.00
#
_symmetry.space_group_name_H-M   'P 1'
#
loop_
_entity.id
_entity.type
_entity.pdbx_description
1 polymer ?
#
loop_
_entity_poly.entity_id
_entity_poly.type
_entity_poly.pdbx_seq_one_letter_code
_entity_poly.pdbx_strand_id
1 'polypeptide(L)'
;MSGQYPPGGQPGPYGGNPQGGSGQGQGADGFGQGQGGQPGYGQQPGYGQQPPQGQPGYGQQPGYGQQPGYGQQPPQGQPGYGQQPGYGQQPGYGQQPPQGQPGYGDPSGSSPQTANTQYLPGPGGYQQSPGATAGSPGTPGYLAGPGGPPQGPYGGPHQQPPKKNNNTRMLLIVGVCVLALIVLGVVGGVVLFRSTQAGAGTDPTPPAKTPSSTVKGYLEAVAAGKATEAIAFSADVPADTALITDAVLQDSNSRAPLTGITVAEIPDNPSGSASVDASFMIGQESVNLTFGVTKQGEDWKLVRGYAELDLSSVLVDGLPLVINGVEVEADSVQLLPGSYEVATGLKAIDYGDENEFTVTELTDDVEVPTLTPTLTSGGKKALLAATQKSLKACLARKELAPKNCPNLITPNSDQKIAPSSIKWTLLEDTFKNFEPTLDSTKPTVANVDLKLRLKFAGTGTYKGQSTTFNNDSWSDELRAYIVTADLSKEPYPITWTRNY
;
A
#
# COMPACT_ATOMS: atom_id res chain seq x y z
N MET A 1 -25.90 61.09 25.43
CA MET A 1 -25.08 62.19 24.89
C MET A 1 -23.79 61.60 24.30
N SER A 2 -23.04 62.40 23.55
CA SER A 2 -21.66 62.14 23.07
C SER A 2 -20.67 61.76 24.20
N GLY A 3 -19.48 61.20 23.95
CA GLY A 3 -18.83 60.76 22.69
C GLY A 3 -17.29 60.98 22.70
N GLN A 4 -16.56 60.30 21.78
CA GLN A 4 -15.16 60.58 21.34
C GLN A 4 -13.96 60.34 22.31
N TYR A 5 -13.18 59.27 22.05
CA TYR A 5 -11.74 59.21 21.61
C TYR A 5 -10.71 60.34 21.96
N PRO A 6 -9.38 60.10 21.86
CA PRO A 6 -8.39 59.26 22.61
C PRO A 6 -7.47 60.20 23.48
N PRO A 7 -6.10 60.12 23.60
CA PRO A 7 -5.05 59.07 23.60
C PRO A 7 -4.31 58.99 24.98
N GLY A 8 -3.15 58.35 25.23
CA GLY A 8 -2.26 57.42 24.48
C GLY A 8 -0.76 57.83 24.43
N GLY A 9 0.18 57.01 24.95
CA GLY A 9 1.65 57.24 24.92
C GLY A 9 2.50 56.32 25.84
N GLN A 10 3.81 56.16 25.57
CA GLN A 10 4.83 55.28 26.21
C GLN A 10 5.85 56.08 27.09
N PRO A 11 6.95 55.55 27.70
CA PRO A 11 7.24 54.24 28.37
C PRO A 11 8.15 54.28 29.67
N GLY A 12 8.06 53.26 30.55
CA GLY A 12 9.14 52.77 31.49
C GLY A 12 9.66 53.71 32.63
N PRO A 13 10.74 53.37 33.39
CA PRO A 13 11.41 52.06 33.66
C PRO A 13 11.82 51.83 35.18
N TYR A 14 12.72 50.86 35.48
CA TYR A 14 13.64 50.66 36.67
C TYR A 14 13.45 49.48 37.69
N GLY A 15 14.61 48.94 38.16
CA GLY A 15 14.82 48.04 39.32
C GLY A 15 15.03 46.54 38.99
N GLY A 16 16.00 45.75 39.51
CA GLY A 16 17.08 45.93 40.52
C GLY A 16 16.78 45.19 41.86
N ASN A 17 17.68 44.46 42.56
CA ASN A 17 19.14 44.22 42.43
C ASN A 17 19.56 42.83 43.10
N PRO A 18 20.74 42.52 43.72
CA PRO A 18 21.55 41.36 43.25
C PRO A 18 22.22 40.41 44.31
N GLN A 19 23.01 39.44 43.80
CA GLN A 19 24.25 38.81 44.35
C GLN A 19 24.98 38.05 43.21
N GLY A 20 26.28 37.71 43.21
CA GLY A 20 27.41 38.02 44.12
C GLY A 20 28.10 36.76 44.69
N GLY A 21 29.39 36.44 44.48
CA GLY A 21 30.44 37.06 43.62
C GLY A 21 31.83 36.38 43.75
N SER A 22 32.89 37.00 43.16
CA SER A 22 34.33 36.61 43.12
C SER A 22 34.75 35.44 42.18
N GLY A 23 35.93 35.46 41.53
CA GLY A 23 36.93 36.55 41.35
C GLY A 23 38.26 36.14 40.66
N GLN A 24 39.06 37.15 40.23
CA GLN A 24 40.45 37.10 39.68
C GLN A 24 40.64 36.51 38.25
N GLY A 25 41.51 37.04 37.36
CA GLY A 25 42.21 38.36 37.34
C GLY A 25 43.41 38.47 36.35
N GLN A 26 43.70 39.70 35.87
CA GLN A 26 44.93 40.19 35.19
C GLN A 26 45.21 39.72 33.72
N GLY A 27 45.87 40.49 32.84
CA GLY A 27 46.36 41.89 32.90
C GLY A 27 47.26 42.31 31.69
N ALA A 28 47.57 43.63 31.58
CA ALA A 28 48.45 44.32 30.61
C ALA A 28 48.00 44.40 29.12
N ASP A 29 48.38 45.32 28.22
CA ASP A 29 48.94 46.71 28.09
C ASP A 29 49.60 46.74 26.66
N GLY A 30 49.75 47.81 25.85
CA GLY A 30 49.48 49.26 25.94
C GLY A 30 49.60 49.92 24.52
N PHE A 31 49.67 51.26 24.42
CA PHE A 31 49.46 52.03 23.16
C PHE A 31 50.74 52.47 22.39
N GLY A 32 50.62 52.74 21.07
CA GLY A 32 51.62 53.43 20.22
C GLY A 32 51.09 53.84 18.83
N GLN A 33 51.66 54.88 18.18
CA GLN A 33 51.19 55.48 16.90
C GLN A 33 52.33 55.58 15.85
N GLY A 34 52.03 55.60 14.54
CA GLY A 34 52.99 56.04 13.50
C GLY A 34 52.72 55.72 12.01
N GLN A 35 52.01 56.63 11.31
CA GLN A 35 51.93 56.90 9.84
C GLN A 35 52.52 55.94 8.77
N GLY A 36 51.75 55.71 7.68
CA GLY A 36 52.32 55.47 6.33
C GLY A 36 51.39 54.84 5.25
N GLY A 37 51.08 55.57 4.16
CA GLY A 37 50.72 55.01 2.84
C GLY A 37 49.23 54.92 2.42
N GLN A 38 48.89 55.62 1.31
CA GLN A 38 47.78 55.32 0.37
C GLN A 38 48.38 54.70 -0.92
N PRO A 39 47.62 54.26 -1.97
CA PRO A 39 46.16 54.21 -2.19
C PRO A 39 45.63 52.78 -2.48
N GLY A 40 44.35 52.48 -2.75
CA GLY A 40 43.11 53.28 -2.73
C GLY A 40 41.95 52.57 -3.48
N TYR A 41 40.72 53.09 -3.34
CA TYR A 41 39.45 52.64 -3.98
C TYR A 41 38.94 51.23 -3.57
N GLY A 42 37.65 51.00 -3.27
CA GLY A 42 36.53 51.92 -3.06
C GLY A 42 35.21 51.15 -3.01
N GLN A 43 34.46 51.19 -1.89
CA GLN A 43 33.16 50.51 -1.79
C GLN A 43 31.99 51.38 -2.30
N GLN A 44 30.90 50.71 -2.68
CA GLN A 44 29.84 51.23 -3.54
C GLN A 44 28.57 51.61 -2.75
N PRO A 45 28.14 52.89 -2.75
CA PRO A 45 26.81 53.31 -2.33
C PRO A 45 25.80 53.18 -3.49
N GLY A 46 24.56 52.78 -3.21
CA GLY A 46 23.47 52.73 -4.20
C GLY A 46 22.34 53.72 -3.89
N TYR A 47 21.83 54.41 -4.91
CA TYR A 47 20.60 55.21 -4.86
C TYR A 47 19.99 55.35 -6.28
N GLY A 48 18.65 55.33 -6.39
CA GLY A 48 17.94 56.02 -7.47
C GLY A 48 17.17 55.17 -8.51
N GLN A 49 15.90 54.84 -8.18
CA GLN A 49 14.69 54.91 -9.02
C GLN A 49 14.73 54.56 -10.53
N GLN A 50 13.83 53.66 -10.97
CA GLN A 50 13.48 53.49 -12.39
C GLN A 50 11.96 53.24 -12.55
N PRO A 51 11.27 53.85 -13.56
CA PRO A 51 9.82 53.74 -13.74
C PRO A 51 9.36 52.40 -14.38
N PRO A 52 8.07 52.03 -14.26
CA PRO A 52 7.58 50.70 -14.63
C PRO A 52 7.46 50.46 -16.14
N GLN A 53 7.71 49.22 -16.57
CA GLN A 53 7.43 48.73 -17.92
C GLN A 53 6.30 47.69 -17.92
N GLY A 54 5.42 47.80 -18.92
CA GLY A 54 4.33 46.84 -19.15
C GLY A 54 4.71 45.71 -20.12
N GLN A 55 3.82 44.74 -20.26
CA GLN A 55 3.99 43.55 -21.12
C GLN A 55 4.02 43.89 -22.61
N PRO A 56 4.72 43.05 -23.40
CA PRO A 56 4.21 42.57 -24.69
C PRO A 56 3.92 41.06 -24.64
N GLY A 57 2.84 40.62 -25.29
CA GLY A 57 2.51 39.19 -25.44
C GLY A 57 3.22 38.54 -26.64
N TYR A 58 3.42 37.22 -26.58
CA TYR A 58 4.04 36.46 -27.67
C TYR A 58 3.03 36.03 -28.74
N GLY A 59 3.34 36.31 -30.01
CA GLY A 59 2.55 35.92 -31.18
C GLY A 59 2.91 34.53 -31.72
N GLN A 60 2.14 34.05 -32.70
CA GLN A 60 2.30 32.71 -33.27
C GLN A 60 3.52 32.56 -34.21
N GLN A 61 4.01 31.34 -34.33
CA GLN A 61 5.18 30.96 -35.12
C GLN A 61 4.79 30.44 -36.52
N PRO A 62 5.39 30.95 -37.62
CA PRO A 62 5.19 30.40 -38.96
C PRO A 62 5.87 29.03 -39.17
N GLY A 63 5.29 28.21 -40.06
CA GLY A 63 5.82 26.88 -40.40
C GLY A 63 7.01 26.90 -41.37
N TYR A 64 7.85 25.86 -41.29
CA TYR A 64 9.02 25.67 -42.16
C TYR A 64 8.71 24.77 -43.38
N GLY A 65 9.49 24.96 -44.46
CA GLY A 65 9.24 24.36 -45.77
C GLY A 65 9.69 22.90 -45.95
N GLN A 66 9.26 22.28 -47.06
CA GLN A 66 9.59 20.89 -47.41
C GLN A 66 10.95 20.75 -48.12
N GLN A 67 11.50 19.52 -48.09
CA GLN A 67 12.72 19.11 -48.78
C GLN A 67 12.40 17.96 -49.78
N PRO A 68 13.06 17.85 -50.95
CA PRO A 68 12.62 16.93 -52.01
C PRO A 68 12.88 15.44 -51.72
N GLY A 69 11.95 14.58 -52.16
CA GLY A 69 12.05 13.12 -52.01
C GLY A 69 12.92 12.43 -53.08
N TYR A 70 13.47 11.26 -52.72
CA TYR A 70 14.33 10.43 -53.58
C TYR A 70 13.60 9.19 -54.12
N GLY A 71 13.89 8.84 -55.38
CA GLY A 71 13.93 7.48 -55.94
C GLY A 71 12.81 6.48 -55.61
N GLN A 72 11.78 6.41 -56.48
CA GLN A 72 10.96 5.20 -56.65
C GLN A 72 11.68 4.17 -57.53
N GLN A 73 11.56 2.88 -57.22
CA GLN A 73 12.09 1.77 -58.03
C GLN A 73 10.94 0.81 -58.40
N PRO A 74 10.76 0.42 -59.69
CA PRO A 74 9.52 -0.21 -60.15
C PRO A 74 9.48 -1.74 -59.95
N PRO A 75 8.36 -2.32 -59.49
CA PRO A 75 8.11 -3.75 -59.58
C PRO A 75 7.83 -4.21 -61.02
N GLN A 76 8.40 -5.34 -61.41
CA GLN A 76 8.04 -6.05 -62.64
C GLN A 76 6.75 -6.86 -62.42
N GLY A 77 5.95 -7.09 -63.47
CA GLY A 77 4.70 -7.87 -63.38
C GLY A 77 4.57 -8.94 -64.46
N GLN A 78 3.96 -10.07 -64.11
CA GLN A 78 3.42 -11.07 -65.04
C GLN A 78 2.25 -11.86 -64.39
N PRO A 79 1.49 -12.70 -65.13
CA PRO A 79 0.02 -12.59 -65.11
C PRO A 79 -0.73 -13.59 -64.21
N GLY A 80 -2.00 -13.27 -63.92
CA GLY A 80 -2.90 -14.07 -63.08
C GLY A 80 -3.90 -14.96 -63.84
N TYR A 81 -4.81 -15.59 -63.08
CA TYR A 81 -5.85 -16.50 -63.55
C TYR A 81 -7.18 -16.32 -62.77
N GLY A 82 -8.31 -16.50 -63.45
CA GLY A 82 -9.59 -16.92 -62.85
C GLY A 82 -10.46 -15.85 -62.16
N GLN A 83 -11.64 -15.58 -62.74
CA GLN A 83 -12.79 -15.01 -62.03
C GLN A 83 -13.99 -15.97 -62.10
N GLN A 84 -14.75 -16.07 -61.01
CA GLN A 84 -16.23 -16.08 -61.03
C GLN A 84 -16.78 -15.68 -59.64
N PRO A 85 -18.05 -15.22 -59.52
CA PRO A 85 -18.45 -14.29 -58.45
C PRO A 85 -19.37 -14.84 -57.36
N GLY A 86 -19.50 -14.09 -56.26
CA GLY A 86 -20.54 -14.21 -55.24
C GLY A 86 -21.18 -12.84 -54.92
N TYR A 87 -22.46 -12.80 -54.58
CA TYR A 87 -23.26 -11.56 -54.46
C TYR A 87 -23.38 -11.03 -53.02
N GLY A 88 -23.42 -9.69 -52.90
CA GLY A 88 -24.35 -9.00 -52.00
C GLY A 88 -23.88 -8.59 -50.61
N GLN A 89 -23.72 -7.28 -50.41
CA GLN A 89 -23.92 -6.58 -49.12
C GLN A 89 -24.53 -5.19 -49.39
N GLN A 90 -25.29 -4.65 -48.45
CA GLN A 90 -26.02 -3.37 -48.57
C GLN A 90 -25.62 -2.40 -47.43
N PRO A 91 -25.57 -1.06 -47.63
CA PRO A 91 -24.93 -0.15 -46.67
C PRO A 91 -25.69 0.03 -45.35
N GLY A 92 -24.93 0.26 -44.27
CA GLY A 92 -25.46 0.67 -42.97
C GLY A 92 -25.78 2.16 -42.87
N TYR A 93 -26.72 2.52 -41.97
CA TYR A 93 -27.13 3.90 -41.69
C TYR A 93 -26.37 4.49 -40.48
N GLY A 94 -26.25 5.83 -40.46
CA GLY A 94 -25.34 6.56 -39.57
C GLY A 94 -25.93 7.12 -38.27
N GLN A 95 -25.04 7.75 -37.49
CA GLN A 95 -25.30 8.42 -36.21
C GLN A 95 -26.08 9.74 -36.37
N GLN A 96 -26.75 10.19 -35.29
CA GLN A 96 -27.52 11.44 -35.24
C GLN A 96 -27.06 12.33 -34.05
N PRO A 97 -26.81 13.64 -34.25
CA PRO A 97 -26.33 14.53 -33.20
C PRO A 97 -27.46 15.19 -32.36
N PRO A 98 -27.17 15.70 -31.15
CA PRO A 98 -28.17 16.37 -30.29
C PRO A 98 -28.48 17.81 -30.71
N GLN A 99 -29.65 18.31 -30.32
CA GLN A 99 -30.07 19.72 -30.46
C GLN A 99 -30.13 20.41 -29.09
N GLY A 100 -29.83 21.70 -29.04
CA GLY A 100 -30.05 22.59 -27.88
C GLY A 100 -31.08 23.67 -28.16
N GLN A 101 -31.58 24.34 -27.11
CA GLN A 101 -32.54 25.44 -27.18
C GLN A 101 -32.14 26.62 -26.28
N PRO A 102 -32.35 27.87 -26.73
CA PRO A 102 -32.34 29.04 -25.83
C PRO A 102 -33.53 30.01 -26.01
N GLY A 103 -34.08 30.49 -24.88
CA GLY A 103 -34.54 31.88 -24.74
C GLY A 103 -36.04 32.24 -24.88
N TYR A 104 -36.60 32.86 -23.83
CA TYR A 104 -37.50 34.02 -23.91
C TYR A 104 -37.49 34.81 -22.56
N GLY A 105 -38.11 36.00 -22.48
CA GLY A 105 -37.83 36.99 -21.41
C GLY A 105 -39.01 37.63 -20.62
N ASP A 106 -38.61 38.62 -19.82
CA ASP A 106 -39.23 39.44 -18.73
C ASP A 106 -40.36 40.42 -19.18
N PRO A 107 -40.95 41.37 -18.36
CA PRO A 107 -41.09 41.52 -16.89
C PRO A 107 -42.52 41.84 -16.33
N SER A 108 -42.74 41.68 -15.00
CA SER A 108 -43.48 42.59 -14.06
C SER A 108 -43.71 41.92 -12.69
N GLY A 109 -43.82 42.59 -11.52
CA GLY A 109 -43.56 43.98 -11.14
C GLY A 109 -43.83 44.30 -9.63
N SER A 110 -43.09 45.26 -9.06
CA SER A 110 -43.34 46.04 -7.80
C SER A 110 -43.50 45.37 -6.40
N SER A 111 -42.38 45.39 -5.64
CA SER A 111 -42.19 46.09 -4.33
C SER A 111 -42.69 45.55 -2.94
N PRO A 112 -42.05 45.93 -1.80
CA PRO A 112 -42.18 45.24 -0.47
C PRO A 112 -42.44 46.14 0.78
N GLN A 113 -42.60 45.57 2.00
CA GLN A 113 -41.85 45.97 3.23
C GLN A 113 -42.12 45.20 4.57
N THR A 114 -41.03 44.71 5.18
CA THR A 114 -40.58 44.66 6.61
C THR A 114 -41.48 44.85 7.86
N ALA A 115 -41.36 43.92 8.83
CA ALA A 115 -41.18 44.12 10.30
C ALA A 115 -40.64 42.78 10.93
N ASN A 116 -39.56 42.70 11.73
CA ASN A 116 -39.31 43.08 13.16
C ASN A 116 -40.30 42.45 14.19
N THR A 117 -39.92 41.88 15.37
CA THR A 117 -38.63 41.86 16.12
C THR A 117 -38.55 40.72 17.18
N GLN A 118 -37.32 40.29 17.55
CA GLN A 118 -36.80 39.78 18.88
C GLN A 118 -37.58 38.83 19.84
N TYR A 119 -36.86 37.85 20.44
CA TYR A 119 -36.39 37.88 21.87
C TYR A 119 -35.33 36.77 22.19
N LEU A 120 -34.77 36.73 23.42
CA LEU A 120 -33.62 35.93 23.91
C LEU A 120 -33.97 35.04 25.17
N PRO A 121 -33.03 34.28 25.83
CA PRO A 121 -33.36 33.04 26.57
C PRO A 121 -33.06 32.98 28.11
N GLY A 122 -33.44 31.84 28.74
CA GLY A 122 -32.98 31.34 30.06
C GLY A 122 -33.90 31.62 31.26
N PRO A 123 -33.60 31.15 32.51
CA PRO A 123 -32.52 30.24 32.96
C PRO A 123 -32.94 29.17 34.03
N GLY A 124 -31.99 28.34 34.51
CA GLY A 124 -32.07 27.53 35.76
C GLY A 124 -32.44 26.04 35.59
N GLY A 125 -32.09 25.09 36.48
CA GLY A 125 -31.31 25.14 37.73
C GLY A 125 -30.90 23.73 38.25
N TYR A 126 -30.10 23.63 39.34
CA TYR A 126 -29.42 22.39 39.78
C TYR A 126 -30.20 21.52 40.82
N GLN A 127 -29.91 20.21 40.88
CA GLN A 127 -29.94 19.41 42.13
C GLN A 127 -29.02 18.16 42.06
N GLN A 128 -28.74 17.50 43.20
CA GLN A 128 -27.71 16.46 43.36
C GLN A 128 -28.16 15.24 44.20
N SER A 129 -27.43 14.10 44.04
CA SER A 129 -27.21 13.03 45.05
C SER A 129 -28.41 12.09 45.39
N PRO A 130 -28.23 10.96 46.13
CA PRO A 130 -26.99 10.38 46.70
C PRO A 130 -26.75 8.84 46.57
N GLY A 131 -25.47 8.44 46.53
CA GLY A 131 -24.81 7.58 47.56
C GLY A 131 -25.05 6.05 47.71
N ALA A 132 -23.96 5.28 47.49
CA ALA A 132 -23.57 4.01 48.17
C ALA A 132 -24.46 2.73 47.96
N THR A 133 -24.08 1.48 48.31
CA THR A 133 -22.92 0.93 49.06
C THR A 133 -22.63 -0.54 48.63
N ALA A 134 -21.36 -1.01 48.72
CA ALA A 134 -20.92 -2.43 48.73
C ALA A 134 -21.28 -3.32 47.50
N GLY A 135 -20.62 -4.46 47.21
CA GLY A 135 -19.44 -5.09 47.81
C GLY A 135 -19.51 -6.62 47.60
N SER A 136 -18.72 -7.20 46.69
CA SER A 136 -18.82 -8.62 46.29
C SER A 136 -17.64 -9.47 46.80
N PRO A 137 -17.87 -10.50 47.62
CA PRO A 137 -16.83 -11.42 48.07
C PRO A 137 -16.88 -12.81 47.41
N GLY A 138 -15.69 -13.40 47.19
CA GLY A 138 -15.43 -14.83 47.39
C GLY A 138 -15.93 -15.85 46.35
N THR A 139 -15.03 -16.29 45.48
CA THR A 139 -15.13 -17.61 44.82
C THR A 139 -14.68 -18.74 45.78
N PRO A 140 -15.46 -19.82 45.95
CA PRO A 140 -14.99 -21.06 46.57
C PRO A 140 -14.55 -22.09 45.53
N GLY A 141 -13.51 -22.88 45.83
CA GLY A 141 -13.11 -24.05 45.03
C GLY A 141 -12.66 -25.22 45.90
N TYR A 142 -12.99 -26.45 45.48
CA TYR A 142 -12.54 -27.76 45.98
C TYR A 142 -12.63 -28.72 44.76
N LEU A 143 -11.61 -29.48 44.34
CA LEU A 143 -10.80 -30.57 44.92
C LEU A 143 -11.31 -32.01 44.60
N ALA A 144 -10.60 -32.66 43.68
CA ALA A 144 -10.21 -34.09 43.60
C ALA A 144 -11.21 -35.28 43.82
N GLY A 145 -11.78 -35.80 42.71
CA GLY A 145 -11.96 -37.25 42.39
C GLY A 145 -12.69 -38.19 43.37
N PRO A 146 -12.59 -39.54 43.21
CA PRO A 146 -12.27 -40.33 42.01
C PRO A 146 -13.36 -41.41 41.69
N GLY A 147 -13.29 -42.09 40.53
CA GLY A 147 -14.09 -43.29 40.26
C GLY A 147 -14.08 -43.78 38.81
N GLY A 148 -14.13 -45.11 38.59
CA GLY A 148 -14.21 -45.71 37.25
C GLY A 148 -14.96 -47.07 37.24
N PRO A 149 -15.43 -47.56 36.07
CA PRO A 149 -16.24 -48.79 35.96
C PRO A 149 -15.43 -50.05 35.54
N PRO A 150 -16.00 -51.28 35.71
CA PRO A 150 -15.27 -52.55 35.59
C PRO A 150 -15.29 -53.23 34.21
N GLN A 151 -14.50 -54.30 34.06
CA GLN A 151 -14.41 -55.15 32.85
C GLN A 151 -15.47 -56.26 32.76
N GLY A 152 -15.70 -56.78 31.55
CA GLY A 152 -16.36 -58.06 31.26
C GLY A 152 -15.71 -58.80 30.06
N PRO A 153 -15.88 -60.13 29.88
CA PRO A 153 -14.83 -60.94 29.22
C PRO A 153 -15.24 -61.84 28.03
N TYR A 154 -14.21 -62.25 27.26
CA TYR A 154 -14.13 -63.38 26.30
C TYR A 154 -15.01 -63.43 25.03
N GLY A 155 -14.36 -63.68 23.87
CA GLY A 155 -15.00 -64.17 22.63
C GLY A 155 -14.41 -63.62 21.32
N GLY A 156 -13.91 -64.50 20.44
CA GLY A 156 -13.54 -64.18 19.04
C GLY A 156 -14.46 -64.89 18.03
N PRO A 157 -14.14 -64.97 16.71
CA PRO A 157 -12.87 -64.61 16.06
C PRO A 157 -13.00 -63.65 14.83
N HIS A 158 -11.85 -63.42 14.19
CA HIS A 158 -11.58 -62.58 13.00
C HIS A 158 -12.68 -62.36 11.94
N GLN A 159 -13.01 -61.08 11.71
CA GLN A 159 -13.24 -60.53 10.37
C GLN A 159 -12.57 -59.14 10.27
N GLN A 160 -12.00 -58.78 9.12
CA GLN A 160 -11.37 -57.47 8.88
C GLN A 160 -12.27 -56.58 7.98
N PRO A 161 -12.80 -55.46 8.48
CA PRO A 161 -13.26 -54.35 7.65
C PRO A 161 -12.08 -53.53 7.08
N PRO A 162 -12.27 -52.75 6.00
CA PRO A 162 -11.18 -52.05 5.33
C PRO A 162 -10.55 -50.95 6.19
N LYS A 163 -9.21 -50.94 6.24
CA LYS A 163 -8.39 -50.02 7.04
C LYS A 163 -8.32 -48.62 6.41
N LYS A 164 -9.36 -47.80 6.59
CA LYS A 164 -9.35 -46.38 6.20
C LYS A 164 -8.33 -45.60 7.05
N ASN A 165 -7.18 -45.29 6.48
CA ASN A 165 -6.04 -44.68 7.18
C ASN A 165 -6.08 -43.14 7.14
N ASN A 166 -6.28 -42.52 8.30
CA ASN A 166 -6.13 -41.08 8.48
C ASN A 166 -4.63 -40.69 8.52
N ASN A 167 -4.05 -40.35 7.37
CA ASN A 167 -2.63 -39.97 7.24
C ASN A 167 -2.41 -38.49 6.83
N THR A 168 -3.26 -37.56 7.28
CA THR A 168 -3.15 -36.11 7.00
C THR A 168 -2.02 -35.40 7.78
N ARG A 169 -0.88 -36.07 8.00
CA ARG A 169 0.33 -35.55 8.67
C ARG A 169 1.63 -36.17 8.13
N MET A 170 1.78 -36.30 6.80
CA MET A 170 3.09 -36.64 6.20
C MET A 170 3.27 -36.13 4.76
N LEU A 171 3.16 -34.80 4.55
CA LEU A 171 3.48 -34.12 3.29
C LEU A 171 4.38 -32.88 3.49
N LEU A 172 5.35 -32.98 4.39
CA LEU A 172 6.42 -31.98 4.58
C LEU A 172 7.84 -32.58 4.68
N ILE A 173 8.01 -33.88 4.41
CA ILE A 173 9.31 -34.57 4.50
C ILE A 173 9.53 -35.43 3.24
N VAL A 174 9.64 -34.75 2.09
CA VAL A 174 10.10 -35.34 0.82
C VAL A 174 11.08 -34.39 0.10
N GLY A 175 10.83 -33.06 0.13
CA GLY A 175 11.66 -32.07 -0.56
C GLY A 175 13.09 -31.86 -0.02
N VAL A 176 13.42 -32.36 1.18
CA VAL A 176 14.69 -32.06 1.87
C VAL A 176 15.77 -33.13 1.64
N CYS A 177 15.40 -34.37 1.29
CA CYS A 177 16.35 -35.49 1.24
C CYS A 177 17.03 -35.73 -0.12
N VAL A 178 16.73 -34.93 -1.15
CA VAL A 178 17.39 -35.03 -2.48
C VAL A 178 18.48 -33.95 -2.66
N LEU A 179 18.29 -32.76 -2.09
CA LEU A 179 19.28 -31.66 -2.14
C LEU A 179 20.59 -32.00 -1.40
N ALA A 180 20.50 -32.77 -0.30
CA ALA A 180 21.65 -33.12 0.55
C ALA A 180 22.74 -33.99 -0.12
N LEU A 181 22.50 -34.51 -1.35
CA LEU A 181 23.48 -35.33 -2.09
C LEU A 181 24.06 -34.63 -3.33
N ILE A 182 23.66 -33.40 -3.65
CA ILE A 182 24.24 -32.61 -4.75
C ILE A 182 25.30 -31.62 -4.21
N VAL A 183 25.12 -31.12 -2.99
CA VAL A 183 25.97 -30.08 -2.36
C VAL A 183 27.42 -30.51 -2.10
N LEU A 184 27.74 -31.81 -2.11
CA LEU A 184 29.12 -32.33 -1.98
C LEU A 184 29.79 -32.69 -3.32
N GLY A 185 29.15 -32.40 -4.45
CA GLY A 185 29.65 -32.77 -5.79
C GLY A 185 30.33 -31.66 -6.60
N VAL A 186 30.14 -30.37 -6.25
CA VAL A 186 30.52 -29.24 -7.11
C VAL A 186 31.27 -28.13 -6.35
N VAL A 187 32.36 -28.49 -5.68
CA VAL A 187 33.35 -27.54 -5.11
C VAL A 187 34.66 -27.57 -5.92
N GLY A 188 34.56 -27.92 -7.20
CA GLY A 188 35.70 -27.95 -8.12
C GLY A 188 35.26 -28.08 -9.58
N GLY A 189 35.40 -26.99 -10.34
CA GLY A 189 35.33 -27.03 -11.81
C GLY A 189 34.09 -26.45 -12.49
N VAL A 190 33.74 -25.19 -12.23
CA VAL A 190 33.13 -24.36 -13.29
C VAL A 190 34.26 -23.68 -14.04
N VAL A 191 34.79 -24.37 -15.05
CA VAL A 191 35.96 -23.94 -15.83
C VAL A 191 35.62 -23.95 -17.32
N LEU A 192 35.80 -22.79 -17.94
CA LEU A 192 35.87 -22.55 -19.39
C LEU A 192 34.62 -22.84 -20.24
N PHE A 193 33.86 -21.77 -20.53
CA PHE A 193 33.21 -21.64 -21.83
C PHE A 193 34.30 -21.34 -22.88
N ARG A 194 34.76 -22.36 -23.63
CA ARG A 194 35.83 -22.22 -24.63
C ARG A 194 35.28 -21.85 -26.01
N SER A 195 35.27 -20.57 -26.33
CA SER A 195 35.26 -20.10 -27.73
C SER A 195 36.59 -20.48 -28.38
N THR A 196 36.57 -21.40 -29.34
CA THR A 196 37.79 -21.90 -29.99
C THR A 196 38.30 -20.95 -31.06
N GLN A 197 39.28 -20.12 -30.71
CA GLN A 197 40.20 -19.53 -31.69
C GLN A 197 41.64 -19.59 -31.16
N ALA A 198 42.59 -19.93 -32.02
CA ALA A 198 43.92 -20.36 -31.60
C ALA A 198 44.91 -19.19 -31.53
N GLY A 199 45.47 -18.95 -30.34
CA GLY A 199 46.66 -18.15 -30.10
C GLY A 199 47.50 -18.84 -29.04
N ALA A 200 48.77 -19.12 -29.34
CA ALA A 200 49.68 -19.82 -28.44
C ALA A 200 50.71 -18.85 -27.87
N GLY A 201 50.88 -18.84 -26.53
CA GLY A 201 52.07 -18.26 -25.89
C GLY A 201 51.85 -17.17 -24.84
N THR A 202 51.12 -17.46 -23.76
CA THR A 202 51.41 -16.96 -22.40
C THR A 202 50.80 -17.93 -21.38
N ASP A 203 51.38 -18.02 -20.19
CA ASP A 203 50.64 -18.55 -19.03
C ASP A 203 49.49 -17.58 -18.70
N PRO A 204 48.29 -18.08 -18.38
CA PRO A 204 47.20 -17.22 -17.95
C PRO A 204 47.49 -16.71 -16.53
N THR A 205 48.10 -15.52 -16.43
CA THR A 205 48.04 -14.69 -15.22
C THR A 205 46.58 -14.68 -14.75
N PRO A 206 46.28 -14.96 -13.47
CA PRO A 206 44.93 -14.83 -12.95
C PRO A 206 44.38 -13.44 -13.30
N PRO A 207 43.13 -13.32 -13.78
CA PRO A 207 42.58 -12.03 -14.16
C PRO A 207 42.74 -11.06 -12.99
N ALA A 208 43.42 -9.95 -13.24
CA ALA A 208 43.77 -9.01 -12.19
C ALA A 208 42.48 -8.50 -11.53
N LYS A 209 42.48 -8.38 -10.20
CA LYS A 209 41.41 -7.69 -9.48
C LYS A 209 41.53 -6.20 -9.80
N THR A 210 40.81 -5.76 -10.83
CA THR A 210 40.66 -4.36 -11.26
C THR A 210 39.30 -3.80 -10.83
N PRO A 211 39.15 -2.46 -10.72
CA PRO A 211 37.85 -1.79 -10.58
C PRO A 211 36.74 -2.39 -11.45
N SER A 212 37.01 -2.50 -12.76
CA SER A 212 36.06 -2.97 -13.76
C SER A 212 35.72 -4.46 -13.57
N SER A 213 36.69 -5.29 -13.16
CA SER A 213 36.43 -6.70 -12.83
C SER A 213 35.53 -6.90 -11.61
N THR A 214 35.64 -6.04 -10.59
CA THR A 214 34.79 -6.09 -9.39
C THR A 214 33.35 -5.71 -9.72
N VAL A 215 33.14 -4.62 -10.48
CA VAL A 215 31.80 -4.17 -10.90
C VAL A 215 31.14 -5.18 -11.86
N LYS A 216 31.93 -5.74 -12.78
CA LYS A 216 31.45 -6.82 -13.65
C LYS A 216 31.05 -8.06 -12.85
N GLY A 217 31.89 -8.52 -11.92
CA GLY A 217 31.60 -9.68 -11.07
C GLY A 217 30.36 -9.49 -10.20
N TYR A 218 30.16 -8.28 -9.66
CA TYR A 218 28.93 -7.90 -8.97
C TYR A 218 27.69 -8.05 -9.89
N LEU A 219 27.69 -7.40 -11.06
CA LEU A 219 26.56 -7.46 -12.00
C LEU A 219 26.31 -8.87 -12.54
N GLU A 220 27.35 -9.66 -12.78
CA GLU A 220 27.23 -11.07 -13.20
C GLU A 220 26.65 -11.96 -12.07
N ALA A 221 26.97 -11.69 -10.80
CA ALA A 221 26.36 -12.37 -9.66
C ALA A 221 24.88 -11.97 -9.44
N VAL A 222 24.53 -10.69 -9.67
CA VAL A 222 23.13 -10.22 -9.64
C VAL A 222 22.31 -10.89 -10.75
N ALA A 223 22.81 -10.89 -11.99
CA ALA A 223 22.19 -11.56 -13.13
C ALA A 223 22.09 -13.09 -12.97
N ALA A 224 23.01 -13.70 -12.21
CA ALA A 224 22.97 -15.13 -11.89
C ALA A 224 22.00 -15.49 -10.74
N GLY A 225 21.29 -14.52 -10.15
CA GLY A 225 20.37 -14.76 -9.04
C GLY A 225 21.08 -15.18 -7.73
N LYS A 226 22.31 -14.68 -7.50
CA LYS A 226 23.14 -14.99 -6.33
C LYS A 226 23.35 -13.77 -5.45
N ALA A 227 22.37 -13.42 -4.62
CA ALA A 227 22.45 -12.24 -3.75
C ALA A 227 23.66 -12.30 -2.80
N THR A 228 23.99 -13.49 -2.27
CA THR A 228 25.13 -13.66 -1.36
C THR A 228 26.48 -13.50 -2.05
N GLU A 229 26.58 -13.89 -3.34
CA GLU A 229 27.80 -13.70 -4.14
C GLU A 229 27.95 -12.25 -4.59
N ALA A 230 26.84 -11.58 -4.95
CA ALA A 230 26.81 -10.17 -5.31
C ALA A 230 27.22 -9.27 -4.12
N ILE A 231 26.60 -9.42 -2.95
CA ILE A 231 26.88 -8.55 -1.80
C ILE A 231 28.31 -8.70 -1.29
N ALA A 232 28.96 -9.85 -1.51
CA ALA A 232 30.37 -10.06 -1.21
C ALA A 232 31.34 -9.17 -2.02
N PHE A 233 30.90 -8.52 -3.10
CA PHE A 233 31.68 -7.47 -3.80
C PHE A 233 31.57 -6.09 -3.13
N SER A 234 30.66 -5.87 -2.19
CA SER A 234 30.50 -4.60 -1.45
C SER A 234 31.56 -4.39 -0.36
N ALA A 235 31.86 -3.12 -0.07
CA ALA A 235 32.66 -2.66 1.07
C ALA A 235 31.76 -2.30 2.27
N ASP A 236 30.68 -1.56 2.00
CA ASP A 236 29.58 -1.34 2.92
C ASP A 236 28.79 -2.65 3.11
N VAL A 237 28.44 -2.98 4.34
CA VAL A 237 27.80 -4.27 4.68
C VAL A 237 26.37 -3.98 5.14
N PRO A 238 25.36 -4.50 4.44
CA PRO A 238 23.98 -4.19 4.76
C PRO A 238 23.62 -4.69 6.16
N ALA A 239 22.87 -3.87 6.89
CA ALA A 239 22.43 -4.14 8.25
C ALA A 239 21.22 -5.09 8.29
N ASP A 240 20.37 -5.05 7.26
CA ASP A 240 19.35 -6.06 6.98
C ASP A 240 19.74 -6.91 5.75
N THR A 241 19.40 -8.19 5.80
CA THR A 241 19.61 -9.14 4.70
C THR A 241 18.37 -9.98 4.41
N ALA A 242 17.21 -9.67 5.00
CA ALA A 242 15.96 -10.41 4.81
C ALA A 242 15.54 -10.51 3.32
N LEU A 243 15.77 -9.44 2.56
CA LEU A 243 15.50 -9.37 1.11
C LEU A 243 16.75 -9.60 0.23
N ILE A 244 17.95 -9.60 0.82
CA ILE A 244 19.22 -9.88 0.11
C ILE A 244 19.46 -11.39 0.10
N THR A 245 18.56 -12.13 -0.55
CA THR A 245 18.61 -13.59 -0.65
C THR A 245 18.56 -14.07 -2.10
N ASP A 246 19.24 -15.18 -2.38
CA ASP A 246 19.28 -15.80 -3.70
C ASP A 246 17.87 -16.13 -4.22
N ALA A 247 16.92 -16.48 -3.34
CA ALA A 247 15.52 -16.73 -3.69
C ALA A 247 14.79 -15.44 -4.14
N VAL A 248 14.89 -14.36 -3.37
CA VAL A 248 14.30 -13.05 -3.71
C VAL A 248 14.87 -12.51 -5.02
N LEU A 249 16.16 -12.72 -5.27
CA LEU A 249 16.83 -12.26 -6.49
C LEU A 249 16.56 -13.16 -7.71
N GLN A 250 16.29 -14.46 -7.51
CA GLN A 250 15.85 -15.35 -8.59
C GLN A 250 14.40 -15.08 -8.99
N ASP A 251 13.53 -14.79 -8.02
CA ASP A 251 12.18 -14.30 -8.27
C ASP A 251 12.21 -12.98 -9.06
N SER A 252 13.01 -12.01 -8.60
CA SER A 252 13.28 -10.73 -9.27
C SER A 252 13.74 -10.89 -10.73
N ASN A 253 14.76 -11.71 -10.98
CA ASN A 253 15.25 -11.99 -12.33
C ASN A 253 14.25 -12.78 -13.19
N SER A 254 13.23 -13.43 -12.60
CA SER A 254 12.19 -14.15 -13.36
C SER A 254 11.16 -13.20 -13.98
N ARG A 255 10.89 -12.05 -13.33
CA ARG A 255 10.11 -10.93 -13.89
C ARG A 255 10.97 -10.05 -14.81
N ALA A 256 12.11 -9.57 -14.30
CA ALA A 256 12.99 -8.63 -15.01
C ALA A 256 14.47 -9.06 -14.92
N PRO A 257 14.96 -9.92 -15.83
CA PRO A 257 16.33 -10.43 -15.78
C PRO A 257 17.37 -9.32 -16.04
N LEU A 258 18.44 -9.29 -15.25
CA LEU A 258 19.57 -8.40 -15.49
C LEU A 258 20.41 -8.92 -16.66
N THR A 259 20.52 -8.15 -17.74
CA THR A 259 21.20 -8.57 -18.99
C THR A 259 21.99 -7.44 -19.65
N GLY A 260 22.74 -7.73 -20.71
CA GLY A 260 23.42 -6.69 -21.52
C GLY A 260 24.63 -6.00 -20.88
N ILE A 261 25.15 -6.55 -19.76
CA ILE A 261 26.22 -5.96 -18.94
C ILE A 261 27.41 -5.48 -19.78
N THR A 262 27.63 -4.18 -19.77
CA THR A 262 28.80 -3.48 -20.32
C THR A 262 29.43 -2.66 -19.20
N VAL A 263 30.76 -2.74 -19.03
CA VAL A 263 31.49 -2.06 -17.95
C VAL A 263 32.67 -1.31 -18.57
N ALA A 264 32.91 -0.07 -18.17
CA ALA A 264 34.04 0.72 -18.62
C ALA A 264 35.36 0.18 -18.05
N GLU A 265 36.36 -0.01 -18.90
CA GLU A 265 37.71 -0.40 -18.49
C GLU A 265 38.45 0.80 -17.89
N ILE A 266 38.75 0.74 -16.59
CA ILE A 266 39.54 1.75 -15.89
C ILE A 266 41.02 1.34 -15.93
N PRO A 267 41.95 2.24 -16.33
CA PRO A 267 43.38 1.93 -16.42
C PRO A 267 43.95 1.35 -15.12
N ASP A 268 44.90 0.41 -15.26
CA ASP A 268 45.56 -0.24 -14.14
C ASP A 268 46.21 0.77 -13.16
N ASN A 269 46.07 0.46 -11.86
CA ASN A 269 46.58 1.24 -10.73
C ASN A 269 45.96 2.65 -10.51
N PRO A 270 44.62 2.79 -10.37
CA PRO A 270 44.02 4.00 -9.80
C PRO A 270 44.32 4.11 -8.29
N SER A 271 44.25 5.33 -7.76
CA SER A 271 44.79 5.71 -6.44
C SER A 271 43.90 5.30 -5.25
N GLY A 272 43.73 3.99 -5.04
CA GLY A 272 43.00 3.41 -3.91
C GLY A 272 41.47 3.49 -4.01
N SER A 273 40.94 4.40 -4.82
CA SER A 273 39.53 4.47 -5.23
C SER A 273 39.42 4.74 -6.74
N ALA A 274 38.27 4.40 -7.32
CA ALA A 274 37.92 4.73 -8.70
C ALA A 274 36.40 4.84 -8.86
N SER A 275 35.96 5.46 -9.96
CA SER A 275 34.59 5.36 -10.45
C SER A 275 34.58 4.52 -11.71
N VAL A 276 33.58 3.65 -11.87
CA VAL A 276 33.43 2.72 -12.99
C VAL A 276 32.03 2.87 -13.55
N ASP A 277 31.90 3.42 -14.76
CA ASP A 277 30.61 3.48 -15.44
C ASP A 277 30.25 2.08 -15.99
N ALA A 278 28.99 1.67 -15.80
CA ALA A 278 28.45 0.45 -16.37
C ALA A 278 27.02 0.66 -16.88
N SER A 279 26.66 -0.07 -17.92
CA SER A 279 25.30 -0.09 -18.47
C SER A 279 24.79 -1.52 -18.65
N PHE A 280 23.51 -1.70 -18.39
CA PHE A 280 22.83 -3.00 -18.41
C PHE A 280 21.31 -2.79 -18.55
N MET A 281 20.59 -3.88 -18.80
CA MET A 281 19.13 -3.91 -18.80
C MET A 281 18.65 -4.60 -17.53
N ILE A 282 17.58 -4.10 -16.91
CA ILE A 282 16.74 -4.89 -15.98
C ILE A 282 15.40 -5.13 -16.69
N GLY A 283 15.19 -6.34 -17.20
CA GLY A 283 14.03 -6.64 -18.05
C GLY A 283 14.02 -5.81 -19.34
N GLN A 284 13.16 -4.78 -19.40
CA GLN A 284 13.08 -3.82 -20.51
C GLN A 284 13.66 -2.42 -20.19
N GLU A 285 14.04 -2.18 -18.93
CA GLU A 285 14.54 -0.89 -18.46
C GLU A 285 16.07 -0.80 -18.65
N SER A 286 16.56 0.31 -19.20
CA SER A 286 17.98 0.52 -19.52
C SER A 286 18.65 1.37 -18.43
N VAL A 287 19.54 0.73 -17.68
CA VAL A 287 20.24 1.32 -16.53
C VAL A 287 21.65 1.73 -16.93
N ASN A 288 22.08 2.90 -16.45
CA ASN A 288 23.44 3.40 -16.61
C ASN A 288 23.88 3.93 -15.24
N LEU A 289 24.83 3.26 -14.59
CA LEU A 289 25.23 3.55 -13.21
C LEU A 289 26.74 3.74 -13.10
N THR A 290 27.17 4.79 -12.39
CA THR A 290 28.56 5.00 -12.01
C THR A 290 28.84 4.34 -10.67
N PHE A 291 29.49 3.18 -10.69
CA PHE A 291 29.90 2.46 -9.48
C PHE A 291 31.15 3.08 -8.87
N GLY A 292 31.02 3.64 -7.67
CA GLY A 292 32.19 3.94 -6.83
C GLY A 292 32.82 2.64 -6.34
N VAL A 293 34.14 2.49 -6.48
CA VAL A 293 34.91 1.36 -5.93
C VAL A 293 36.09 1.84 -5.07
N THR A 294 36.47 1.01 -4.11
CA THR A 294 37.56 1.27 -3.16
C THR A 294 38.41 0.02 -2.93
N LYS A 295 39.69 0.20 -2.62
CA LYS A 295 40.63 -0.90 -2.40
C LYS A 295 40.74 -1.25 -0.92
N GLN A 296 40.23 -2.42 -0.54
CA GLN A 296 40.37 -3.00 0.79
C GLN A 296 41.50 -4.04 0.79
N GLY A 297 42.67 -3.65 1.31
CA GLY A 297 43.85 -4.51 1.29
C GLY A 297 44.39 -4.70 -0.13
N GLU A 298 44.34 -5.93 -0.64
CA GLU A 298 44.71 -6.24 -2.02
C GLU A 298 43.50 -6.21 -2.99
N ASP A 299 42.28 -6.26 -2.46
CA ASP A 299 41.04 -6.45 -3.22
C ASP A 299 40.31 -5.13 -3.51
N TRP A 300 39.66 -5.05 -4.66
CA TRP A 300 38.71 -3.97 -4.98
C TRP A 300 37.29 -4.38 -4.62
N LYS A 301 36.55 -3.47 -3.99
CA LYS A 301 35.15 -3.59 -3.58
C LYS A 301 34.34 -2.42 -4.14
N LEU A 302 33.05 -2.62 -4.42
CA LEU A 302 32.10 -1.52 -4.55
C LEU A 302 32.07 -0.74 -3.22
N VAL A 303 31.87 0.58 -3.26
CA VAL A 303 31.66 1.37 -2.03
C VAL A 303 30.38 0.89 -1.35
N ARG A 304 29.27 0.83 -2.09
CA ARG A 304 27.99 0.20 -1.69
C ARG A 304 27.51 -0.70 -2.82
N GLY A 305 26.97 -1.87 -2.49
CA GLY A 305 26.46 -2.88 -3.43
C GLY A 305 24.97 -3.20 -3.27
N TYR A 306 24.21 -2.30 -2.66
CA TYR A 306 22.77 -2.41 -2.40
C TYR A 306 22.14 -1.01 -2.41
N ALA A 307 20.82 -0.94 -2.52
CA ALA A 307 20.03 0.27 -2.28
C ALA A 307 19.28 0.15 -0.93
N GLU A 308 18.89 1.27 -0.35
CA GLU A 308 17.95 1.31 0.79
C GLU A 308 16.60 1.87 0.36
N LEU A 309 15.52 1.25 0.83
CA LEU A 309 14.13 1.50 0.43
C LEU A 309 13.32 1.93 1.67
N ASP A 310 12.81 3.16 1.68
CA ASP A 310 12.00 3.69 2.78
C ASP A 310 10.55 3.17 2.68
N LEU A 311 10.15 2.34 3.64
CA LEU A 311 8.82 1.74 3.73
C LEU A 311 7.85 2.52 4.63
N SER A 312 8.31 3.57 5.33
CA SER A 312 7.50 4.34 6.28
C SER A 312 6.28 5.03 5.67
N SER A 313 6.28 5.20 4.35
CA SER A 313 5.17 5.75 3.56
C SER A 313 4.09 4.72 3.17
N VAL A 314 4.41 3.41 3.21
CA VAL A 314 3.55 2.31 2.71
C VAL A 314 3.16 1.27 3.77
N LEU A 315 3.85 1.24 4.92
CA LEU A 315 3.45 0.42 6.07
C LEU A 315 2.15 0.96 6.70
N VAL A 316 1.17 0.07 6.92
CA VAL A 316 -0.15 0.43 7.47
C VAL A 316 -0.54 -0.52 8.61
N ASP A 317 -0.95 0.02 9.76
CA ASP A 317 -1.28 -0.76 10.96
C ASP A 317 -2.27 -1.91 10.68
N GLY A 318 -1.79 -3.13 10.94
CA GLY A 318 -2.55 -4.37 10.78
C GLY A 318 -2.79 -4.81 9.33
N LEU A 319 -2.15 -4.19 8.33
CA LEU A 319 -2.03 -4.72 6.97
C LEU A 319 -0.58 -5.22 6.78
N PRO A 320 -0.32 -6.53 6.63
CA PRO A 320 1.04 -7.03 6.40
C PRO A 320 1.58 -6.54 5.06
N LEU A 321 2.90 -6.36 4.99
CA LEU A 321 3.63 -6.03 3.76
C LEU A 321 4.52 -7.23 3.38
N VAL A 322 4.49 -7.63 2.12
CA VAL A 322 5.25 -8.78 1.60
C VAL A 322 5.96 -8.34 0.32
N ILE A 323 7.29 -8.52 0.24
CA ILE A 323 8.11 -8.20 -0.93
C ILE A 323 8.76 -9.49 -1.44
N ASN A 324 8.53 -9.86 -2.71
CA ASN A 324 8.99 -11.11 -3.33
C ASN A 324 8.73 -12.36 -2.46
N GLY A 325 7.59 -12.41 -1.77
CA GLY A 325 7.19 -13.50 -0.88
C GLY A 325 7.79 -13.50 0.53
N VAL A 326 8.59 -12.48 0.91
CA VAL A 326 9.13 -12.28 2.26
C VAL A 326 8.29 -11.23 3.00
N GLU A 327 7.83 -11.55 4.21
CA GLU A 327 7.08 -10.63 5.09
C GLU A 327 8.02 -9.59 5.73
N VAL A 328 7.60 -8.32 5.76
CA VAL A 328 8.43 -7.17 6.17
C VAL A 328 7.72 -6.35 7.25
N GLU A 329 8.41 -6.13 8.38
CA GLU A 329 7.95 -5.32 9.52
C GLU A 329 8.81 -4.06 9.78
N ALA A 330 9.88 -3.84 9.01
CA ALA A 330 10.84 -2.76 9.22
C ALA A 330 10.52 -1.52 8.38
N ASP A 331 10.71 -0.32 8.96
CA ASP A 331 10.48 0.98 8.29
C ASP A 331 11.44 1.24 7.10
N SER A 332 12.52 0.46 7.00
CA SER A 332 13.50 0.50 5.90
C SER A 332 14.03 -0.92 5.64
N VAL A 333 14.30 -1.25 4.37
CA VAL A 333 14.91 -2.53 3.93
C VAL A 333 15.96 -2.31 2.85
N GLN A 334 16.89 -3.25 2.72
CA GLN A 334 18.04 -3.14 1.82
C GLN A 334 17.93 -4.16 0.66
N LEU A 335 18.09 -3.68 -0.57
CA LEU A 335 17.77 -4.39 -1.82
C LEU A 335 18.95 -4.42 -2.81
N LEU A 336 18.91 -5.34 -3.77
CA LEU A 336 19.82 -5.37 -4.92
C LEU A 336 19.10 -4.81 -6.16
N PRO A 337 19.82 -4.44 -7.24
CA PRO A 337 19.17 -4.05 -8.49
C PRO A 337 18.30 -5.18 -9.06
N GLY A 338 17.03 -4.89 -9.37
CA GLY A 338 16.07 -5.88 -9.86
C GLY A 338 14.60 -5.42 -9.78
N SER A 339 13.68 -6.27 -10.27
CA SER A 339 12.21 -6.10 -10.10
C SER A 339 11.73 -6.66 -8.76
N TYR A 340 10.87 -5.90 -8.09
CA TYR A 340 10.28 -6.26 -6.81
C TYR A 340 8.75 -6.19 -6.89
N GLU A 341 8.09 -7.26 -6.47
CA GLU A 341 6.64 -7.40 -6.43
C GLU A 341 6.18 -7.30 -4.98
N VAL A 342 5.18 -6.45 -4.72
CA VAL A 342 4.63 -6.20 -3.39
C VAL A 342 3.23 -6.77 -3.28
N ALA A 343 2.94 -7.44 -2.16
CA ALA A 343 1.63 -8.00 -1.84
C ALA A 343 1.30 -7.78 -0.36
N THR A 344 0.03 -7.97 0.02
CA THR A 344 -0.36 -7.88 1.45
C THR A 344 -0.29 -9.22 2.20
N GLY A 345 0.00 -10.30 1.49
CA GLY A 345 -0.12 -11.68 1.99
C GLY A 345 -1.57 -12.16 2.28
N LEU A 346 -2.56 -11.26 2.28
CA LEU A 346 -3.96 -11.59 2.56
C LEU A 346 -4.67 -12.09 1.30
N LYS A 347 -5.46 -13.17 1.43
CA LYS A 347 -6.23 -13.73 0.28
C LYS A 347 -7.29 -12.77 -0.29
N ALA A 348 -7.62 -11.70 0.42
CA ALA A 348 -8.79 -10.87 0.20
C ALA A 348 -8.49 -9.43 -0.25
N ILE A 349 -7.27 -8.96 0.02
CA ILE A 349 -6.81 -7.59 -0.22
C ILE A 349 -5.47 -7.68 -0.92
N ASP A 350 -5.24 -6.86 -1.94
CA ASP A 350 -3.93 -6.79 -2.60
C ASP A 350 -3.74 -5.43 -3.29
N TYR A 351 -2.52 -5.12 -3.71
CA TYR A 351 -2.20 -3.82 -4.33
C TYR A 351 -2.64 -3.68 -5.80
N GLY A 352 -3.14 -4.76 -6.41
CA GLY A 352 -3.67 -4.74 -7.79
C GLY A 352 -2.57 -4.85 -8.84
N ASP A 353 -2.80 -4.28 -10.02
CA ASP A 353 -1.86 -4.35 -11.16
C ASP A 353 -0.70 -3.33 -11.05
N GLU A 354 -0.74 -2.42 -10.07
CA GLU A 354 0.29 -1.39 -9.81
C GLU A 354 1.13 -1.76 -8.56
N ASN A 355 1.59 -3.02 -8.50
CA ASN A 355 2.25 -3.60 -7.33
C ASN A 355 3.74 -3.98 -7.55
N GLU A 356 4.30 -3.71 -8.73
CA GLU A 356 5.71 -3.96 -9.05
C GLU A 356 6.52 -2.65 -9.17
N PHE A 357 7.81 -2.69 -8.81
CA PHE A 357 8.78 -1.61 -9.04
C PHE A 357 10.17 -2.14 -9.40
N THR A 358 11.01 -1.31 -10.02
CA THR A 358 12.42 -1.63 -10.31
C THR A 358 13.35 -0.86 -9.39
N VAL A 359 14.33 -1.53 -8.78
CA VAL A 359 15.52 -0.90 -8.19
C VAL A 359 16.58 -0.82 -9.28
N THR A 360 16.84 0.40 -9.77
CA THR A 360 17.84 0.69 -10.81
C THR A 360 19.09 1.41 -10.29
N GLU A 361 19.01 2.02 -9.10
CA GLU A 361 20.09 2.77 -8.46
C GLU A 361 20.57 2.09 -7.16
N LEU A 362 21.59 2.67 -6.50
CA LEU A 362 22.22 2.16 -5.27
C LEU A 362 22.30 3.26 -4.18
N THR A 363 21.27 4.09 -4.08
CA THR A 363 21.17 5.19 -3.12
C THR A 363 20.58 4.73 -1.78
N ASP A 364 20.41 5.66 -0.84
CA ASP A 364 19.74 5.47 0.46
C ASP A 364 18.31 6.05 0.50
N ASP A 365 17.78 6.47 -0.65
CA ASP A 365 16.52 7.22 -0.79
C ASP A 365 15.61 6.69 -1.92
N VAL A 366 15.58 5.37 -2.15
CA VAL A 366 14.67 4.79 -3.15
C VAL A 366 13.22 4.92 -2.67
N GLU A 367 12.38 5.58 -3.47
CA GLU A 367 10.94 5.72 -3.21
C GLU A 367 10.17 4.45 -3.65
N VAL A 368 9.26 3.96 -2.79
CA VAL A 368 8.27 2.94 -3.14
C VAL A 368 7.15 3.59 -3.99
N PRO A 369 6.58 2.90 -5.01
CA PRO A 369 5.36 3.39 -5.66
C PRO A 369 4.19 3.58 -4.68
N THR A 370 3.18 4.36 -5.08
CA THR A 370 1.97 4.61 -4.27
C THR A 370 1.08 3.36 -4.18
N LEU A 371 1.40 2.46 -3.25
CA LEU A 371 0.70 1.20 -3.03
C LEU A 371 -0.73 1.43 -2.47
N THR A 372 -1.75 1.17 -3.29
CA THR A 372 -3.17 1.34 -2.90
C THR A 372 -3.83 -0.02 -2.63
N PRO A 373 -4.23 -0.35 -1.39
CA PRO A 373 -4.93 -1.61 -1.11
C PRO A 373 -6.29 -1.69 -1.82
N THR A 374 -6.53 -2.79 -2.52
CA THR A 374 -7.78 -3.10 -3.24
C THR A 374 -8.35 -4.45 -2.84
N LEU A 375 -9.62 -4.72 -3.15
CA LEU A 375 -10.26 -6.02 -2.88
C LEU A 375 -10.02 -7.01 -4.03
N THR A 376 -9.40 -8.15 -3.74
CA THR A 376 -9.24 -9.21 -4.76
C THR A 376 -10.60 -9.76 -5.16
N SER A 377 -10.71 -10.29 -6.40
CA SER A 377 -11.91 -11.00 -6.85
C SER A 377 -12.27 -12.19 -5.95
N GLY A 378 -11.28 -12.80 -5.30
CA GLY A 378 -11.47 -13.82 -4.27
C GLY A 378 -12.09 -13.25 -2.99
N GLY A 379 -11.52 -12.15 -2.47
CA GLY A 379 -12.00 -11.42 -1.30
C GLY A 379 -13.45 -10.95 -1.44
N LYS A 380 -13.77 -10.24 -2.54
CA LYS A 380 -15.14 -9.76 -2.83
C LYS A 380 -16.17 -10.90 -2.85
N LYS A 381 -15.82 -12.04 -3.44
CA LYS A 381 -16.67 -13.25 -3.50
C LYS A 381 -16.83 -13.94 -2.14
N ALA A 382 -15.76 -14.05 -1.37
CA ALA A 382 -15.78 -14.68 -0.05
C ALA A 382 -16.50 -13.80 1.00
N LEU A 383 -16.36 -12.48 0.93
CA LEU A 383 -17.11 -11.49 1.72
C LEU A 383 -18.61 -11.55 1.41
N LEU A 384 -19.00 -11.59 0.13
CA LEU A 384 -20.40 -11.80 -0.28
C LEU A 384 -21.00 -13.08 0.35
N ALA A 385 -20.29 -14.20 0.25
CA ALA A 385 -20.72 -15.48 0.83
C ALA A 385 -20.82 -15.42 2.37
N ALA A 386 -19.90 -14.73 3.04
CA ALA A 386 -19.95 -14.51 4.49
C ALA A 386 -21.15 -13.66 4.90
N THR A 387 -21.43 -12.56 4.20
CA THR A 387 -22.59 -11.68 4.47
C THR A 387 -23.92 -12.39 4.22
N GLN A 388 -24.05 -13.14 3.13
CA GLN A 388 -25.24 -13.97 2.86
C GLN A 388 -25.45 -15.05 3.94
N LYS A 389 -24.38 -15.70 4.40
CA LYS A 389 -24.41 -16.69 5.50
C LYS A 389 -24.83 -16.03 6.82
N SER A 390 -24.31 -14.82 7.12
CA SER A 390 -24.67 -14.03 8.30
C SER A 390 -26.15 -13.64 8.28
N LEU A 391 -26.65 -13.07 7.18
CA LEU A 391 -28.06 -12.72 7.03
C LEU A 391 -28.97 -13.96 7.20
N LYS A 392 -28.61 -15.10 6.59
CA LYS A 392 -29.36 -16.35 6.73
C LYS A 392 -29.45 -16.83 8.18
N ALA A 393 -28.38 -16.69 8.96
CA ALA A 393 -28.37 -17.00 10.39
C ALA A 393 -29.25 -16.03 11.18
N CYS A 394 -29.22 -14.73 10.84
CA CYS A 394 -30.07 -13.70 11.45
C CYS A 394 -31.56 -13.91 11.17
N LEU A 395 -31.95 -14.29 9.94
CA LEU A 395 -33.34 -14.62 9.59
C LEU A 395 -33.89 -15.84 10.34
N ALA A 396 -33.03 -16.74 10.82
CA ALA A 396 -33.43 -17.89 11.63
C ALA A 396 -33.68 -17.56 13.12
N ARG A 397 -33.32 -16.36 13.60
CA ARG A 397 -33.43 -15.98 15.01
C ARG A 397 -34.89 -15.83 15.46
N LYS A 398 -35.16 -16.24 16.70
CA LYS A 398 -36.48 -16.18 17.37
C LYS A 398 -36.56 -14.99 18.32
N GLU A 399 -36.06 -13.85 17.86
CA GLU A 399 -35.89 -12.61 18.61
C GLU A 399 -36.36 -11.41 17.78
N LEU A 400 -36.78 -10.34 18.47
CA LEU A 400 -37.26 -9.10 17.84
C LEU A 400 -36.12 -8.15 17.44
N ALA A 401 -35.02 -8.19 18.20
CA ALA A 401 -33.79 -7.41 17.96
C ALA A 401 -32.57 -8.24 18.40
N PRO A 402 -32.17 -9.27 17.64
CA PRO A 402 -31.00 -10.08 17.96
C PRO A 402 -29.73 -9.25 17.81
N LYS A 403 -28.80 -9.33 18.78
CA LYS A 403 -27.52 -8.61 18.69
C LYS A 403 -26.76 -9.01 17.41
N ASN A 404 -26.23 -7.99 16.72
CA ASN A 404 -25.51 -8.11 15.45
C ASN A 404 -26.33 -8.73 14.31
N CYS A 405 -27.60 -8.32 14.17
CA CYS A 405 -28.48 -8.70 13.07
C CYS A 405 -29.30 -7.48 12.60
N PRO A 406 -29.70 -7.43 11.32
CA PRO A 406 -30.52 -6.33 10.78
C PRO A 406 -31.99 -6.39 11.25
N ASN A 407 -32.43 -7.55 11.74
CA ASN A 407 -33.75 -7.82 12.29
C ASN A 407 -34.09 -6.85 13.44
N LEU A 408 -35.11 -5.99 13.28
CA LEU A 408 -35.53 -5.03 14.30
C LEU A 408 -37.05 -4.77 14.28
N ILE A 409 -37.73 -5.18 15.36
CA ILE A 409 -39.06 -4.72 15.78
C ILE A 409 -38.96 -4.17 17.20
N THR A 410 -39.45 -2.95 17.41
CA THR A 410 -39.69 -2.37 18.74
C THR A 410 -41.19 -2.43 19.04
N PRO A 411 -41.66 -3.36 19.90
CA PRO A 411 -43.07 -3.45 20.25
C PRO A 411 -43.48 -2.34 21.23
N ASN A 412 -44.74 -1.91 21.17
CA ASN A 412 -45.34 -1.06 22.20
C ASN A 412 -45.54 -1.84 23.52
N SER A 413 -45.66 -1.13 24.65
CA SER A 413 -45.88 -1.71 26.00
C SER A 413 -46.95 -2.82 26.06
N ASP A 414 -48.02 -2.63 25.30
CA ASP A 414 -49.22 -3.47 25.33
C ASP A 414 -49.10 -4.69 24.41
N GLN A 415 -48.01 -4.81 23.64
CA GLN A 415 -47.75 -5.84 22.63
C GLN A 415 -46.75 -6.86 23.16
N LYS A 416 -47.22 -8.07 23.49
CA LYS A 416 -46.37 -9.19 23.91
C LYS A 416 -46.32 -10.23 22.80
N ILE A 417 -45.16 -10.38 22.15
CA ILE A 417 -44.93 -11.33 21.05
C ILE A 417 -44.31 -12.61 21.62
N ALA A 418 -44.81 -13.78 21.23
CA ALA A 418 -44.27 -15.07 21.64
C ALA A 418 -43.00 -15.41 20.83
N PRO A 419 -41.81 -15.57 21.44
CA PRO A 419 -40.55 -15.74 20.70
C PRO A 419 -40.55 -16.89 19.68
N SER A 420 -41.13 -18.03 20.03
CA SER A 420 -41.23 -19.21 19.15
C SER A 420 -41.98 -18.95 17.83
N SER A 421 -42.97 -18.06 17.87
CA SER A 421 -43.79 -17.68 16.71
C SER A 421 -43.07 -16.79 15.69
N ILE A 422 -41.97 -16.13 16.10
CA ILE A 422 -41.27 -15.14 15.28
C ILE A 422 -40.77 -15.78 13.98
N LYS A 423 -41.10 -15.17 12.85
CA LYS A 423 -40.60 -15.50 11.52
C LYS A 423 -40.09 -14.24 10.85
N TRP A 424 -38.83 -14.28 10.43
CA TRP A 424 -38.22 -13.26 9.59
C TRP A 424 -38.08 -13.80 8.16
N THR A 425 -38.34 -12.97 7.16
CA THR A 425 -38.24 -13.33 5.74
C THR A 425 -37.65 -12.16 4.96
N LEU A 426 -36.60 -12.39 4.18
CA LEU A 426 -36.12 -11.42 3.18
C LEU A 426 -37.09 -11.44 2.00
N LEU A 427 -37.64 -10.27 1.60
CA LEU A 427 -38.63 -10.20 0.53
C LEU A 427 -38.03 -10.09 -0.89
N GLU A 428 -36.80 -9.58 -1.00
CA GLU A 428 -36.10 -9.44 -2.29
C GLU A 428 -34.59 -9.67 -2.13
N ASP A 429 -33.95 -10.19 -3.18
CA ASP A 429 -32.49 -10.35 -3.20
C ASP A 429 -31.81 -9.03 -3.58
N THR A 430 -31.19 -8.38 -2.59
CA THR A 430 -30.48 -7.11 -2.73
C THR A 430 -28.97 -7.26 -2.92
N PHE A 431 -28.44 -8.49 -2.98
CA PHE A 431 -27.00 -8.75 -3.18
C PHE A 431 -26.52 -8.52 -4.63
N LYS A 432 -27.38 -8.04 -5.53
CA LYS A 432 -27.04 -7.78 -6.94
C LYS A 432 -26.01 -6.67 -7.11
N ASN A 433 -26.08 -5.64 -6.27
CA ASN A 433 -25.16 -4.49 -6.26
C ASN A 433 -24.18 -4.62 -5.09
N PHE A 434 -23.56 -5.80 -4.92
CA PHE A 434 -22.62 -6.03 -3.82
C PHE A 434 -21.27 -5.36 -4.16
N GLU A 435 -21.15 -4.11 -3.75
CA GLU A 435 -20.00 -3.24 -4.01
C GLU A 435 -19.31 -2.91 -2.68
N PRO A 436 -18.44 -3.82 -2.18
CA PRO A 436 -17.64 -3.56 -1.00
C PRO A 436 -16.52 -2.57 -1.31
N THR A 437 -16.24 -1.68 -0.37
CA THR A 437 -15.06 -0.79 -0.36
C THR A 437 -14.19 -1.11 0.86
N LEU A 438 -12.92 -0.71 0.84
CA LEU A 438 -12.06 -0.76 2.03
C LEU A 438 -12.15 0.55 2.82
N ASP A 439 -11.96 0.49 4.14
CA ASP A 439 -11.86 1.67 4.99
C ASP A 439 -10.52 2.38 4.76
N SER A 440 -10.53 3.68 4.45
CA SER A 440 -9.33 4.45 4.12
C SER A 440 -8.40 4.73 5.31
N THR A 441 -8.86 4.46 6.54
CA THR A 441 -8.03 4.54 7.76
C THR A 441 -7.61 3.16 8.27
N LYS A 442 -8.28 2.09 7.82
CA LYS A 442 -7.94 0.71 8.15
C LYS A 442 -8.26 -0.22 6.97
N PRO A 443 -7.35 -0.36 5.98
CA PRO A 443 -7.63 -1.11 4.75
C PRO A 443 -7.94 -2.59 4.95
N THR A 444 -7.68 -3.18 6.13
CA THR A 444 -8.15 -4.53 6.47
C THR A 444 -9.65 -4.63 6.75
N VAL A 445 -10.38 -3.52 6.93
CA VAL A 445 -11.83 -3.50 7.11
C VAL A 445 -12.52 -3.19 5.79
N ALA A 446 -13.40 -4.09 5.34
CA ALA A 446 -14.32 -3.84 4.24
C ALA A 446 -15.69 -3.37 4.74
N ASN A 447 -16.26 -2.39 4.03
CA ASN A 447 -17.58 -1.80 4.25
C ASN A 447 -18.49 -2.10 3.05
N VAL A 448 -19.79 -2.35 3.28
CA VAL A 448 -20.79 -2.55 2.21
C VAL A 448 -22.12 -1.92 2.60
N ASP A 449 -22.62 -0.95 1.83
CA ASP A 449 -23.99 -0.45 1.99
C ASP A 449 -24.98 -1.43 1.35
N LEU A 450 -25.78 -2.10 2.18
CA LEU A 450 -26.87 -2.96 1.75
C LEU A 450 -28.21 -2.40 2.21
N LYS A 451 -29.14 -2.28 1.27
CA LYS A 451 -30.56 -2.08 1.60
C LYS A 451 -31.21 -3.45 1.76
N LEU A 452 -32.10 -3.61 2.74
CA LEU A 452 -32.83 -4.85 3.00
C LEU A 452 -34.32 -4.56 3.19
N ARG A 453 -35.17 -5.38 2.56
CA ARG A 453 -36.61 -5.42 2.79
C ARG A 453 -36.96 -6.69 3.59
N LEU A 454 -37.15 -6.53 4.89
CA LEU A 454 -37.40 -7.63 5.83
C LEU A 454 -38.87 -7.67 6.25
N LYS A 455 -39.55 -8.79 5.99
CA LYS A 455 -40.87 -9.09 6.56
C LYS A 455 -40.73 -9.80 7.89
N PHE A 456 -41.42 -9.26 8.88
CA PHE A 456 -41.64 -9.83 10.20
C PHE A 456 -43.05 -10.42 10.28
N ALA A 457 -43.18 -11.56 10.94
CA ALA A 457 -44.46 -12.09 11.42
C ALA A 457 -44.28 -12.78 12.78
N GLY A 458 -45.32 -12.75 13.61
CA GLY A 458 -45.38 -13.47 14.89
C GLY A 458 -46.79 -13.44 15.49
N THR A 459 -47.03 -14.20 16.54
CA THR A 459 -48.28 -14.21 17.29
C THR A 459 -48.04 -13.88 18.76
N GLY A 460 -49.08 -13.46 19.47
CA GLY A 460 -48.99 -13.07 20.87
C GLY A 460 -50.25 -12.37 21.34
N THR A 461 -50.11 -11.41 22.25
CA THR A 461 -51.25 -10.64 22.78
C THR A 461 -51.07 -9.14 22.62
N TYR A 462 -52.12 -8.43 22.20
CA TYR A 462 -52.25 -6.98 22.33
C TYR A 462 -53.34 -6.65 23.36
N LYS A 463 -53.01 -5.87 24.40
CA LYS A 463 -53.96 -5.54 25.50
C LYS A 463 -54.64 -6.78 26.12
N GLY A 464 -53.90 -7.88 26.21
CA GLY A 464 -54.36 -9.18 26.73
C GLY A 464 -55.16 -10.04 25.75
N GLN A 465 -55.55 -9.53 24.57
CA GLN A 465 -56.25 -10.29 23.54
C GLN A 465 -55.28 -10.91 22.53
N SER A 466 -55.49 -12.17 22.17
CA SER A 466 -54.66 -12.90 21.21
C SER A 466 -54.71 -12.27 19.82
N THR A 467 -53.55 -12.08 19.18
CA THR A 467 -53.44 -11.46 17.85
C THR A 467 -52.21 -11.94 17.08
N THR A 468 -52.19 -11.61 15.79
CA THR A 468 -51.02 -11.74 14.90
C THR A 468 -50.38 -10.37 14.70
N PHE A 469 -49.06 -10.31 14.79
CA PHE A 469 -48.24 -9.14 14.50
C PHE A 469 -47.48 -9.37 13.20
N ASN A 470 -47.45 -8.36 12.34
CA ASN A 470 -46.59 -8.29 11.16
C ASN A 470 -46.09 -6.84 10.98
N ASN A 471 -45.26 -6.59 9.97
CA ASN A 471 -44.88 -5.22 9.57
C ASN A 471 -45.47 -4.84 8.20
N ASP A 472 -46.65 -5.35 7.84
CA ASP A 472 -47.18 -5.24 6.48
C ASP A 472 -47.45 -3.78 6.08
N SER A 473 -47.82 -2.91 7.02
CA SER A 473 -47.93 -1.46 6.82
C SER A 473 -46.63 -0.76 6.40
N TRP A 474 -45.48 -1.43 6.55
CA TRP A 474 -44.15 -0.96 6.16
C TRP A 474 -43.36 -2.04 5.40
N SER A 475 -44.00 -3.10 4.88
CA SER A 475 -43.24 -4.23 4.33
C SER A 475 -42.51 -3.91 3.04
N ASP A 476 -42.85 -2.78 2.39
CA ASP A 476 -42.16 -2.26 1.21
C ASP A 476 -40.93 -1.40 1.57
N GLU A 477 -40.75 -1.03 2.84
CA GLU A 477 -39.65 -0.19 3.33
C GLU A 477 -38.28 -0.86 3.11
N LEU A 478 -37.44 -0.21 2.31
CA LEU A 478 -36.04 -0.58 2.13
C LEU A 478 -35.19 0.12 3.20
N ARG A 479 -34.73 -0.63 4.20
CA ARG A 479 -33.87 -0.12 5.28
C ARG A 479 -32.40 -0.28 4.90
N ALA A 480 -31.60 0.77 5.06
CA ALA A 480 -30.18 0.74 4.78
C ALA A 480 -29.37 0.21 5.98
N TYR A 481 -28.32 -0.54 5.68
CA TYR A 481 -27.38 -1.11 6.64
C TYR A 481 -25.97 -1.04 6.07
N ILE A 482 -25.02 -0.59 6.90
CA ILE A 482 -23.60 -0.78 6.62
C ILE A 482 -23.23 -2.16 7.18
N VAL A 483 -22.73 -3.03 6.31
CA VAL A 483 -22.08 -4.28 6.69
C VAL A 483 -20.59 -4.03 6.78
N THR A 484 -19.96 -4.39 7.91
CA THR A 484 -18.51 -4.33 8.05
C THR A 484 -17.89 -5.70 8.30
N ALA A 485 -16.67 -5.92 7.82
CA ALA A 485 -15.94 -7.15 8.00
C ALA A 485 -14.42 -6.91 8.04
N ASP A 486 -13.76 -7.46 9.05
CA ASP A 486 -12.30 -7.45 9.16
C ASP A 486 -11.72 -8.64 8.37
N LEU A 487 -11.11 -8.34 7.21
CA LEU A 487 -10.65 -9.33 6.24
C LEU A 487 -9.30 -9.97 6.60
N SER A 488 -8.62 -9.48 7.64
CA SER A 488 -7.47 -10.17 8.25
C SER A 488 -7.87 -11.49 8.94
N LYS A 489 -9.17 -11.70 9.21
CA LYS A 489 -9.67 -12.78 10.08
C LYS A 489 -10.58 -13.75 9.33
N GLU A 490 -10.09 -14.96 9.06
CA GLU A 490 -10.92 -16.05 8.54
C GLU A 490 -11.59 -16.85 9.67
N PRO A 491 -12.91 -17.13 9.61
CA PRO A 491 -13.88 -16.63 8.64
C PRO A 491 -14.33 -15.18 8.95
N TYR A 492 -14.55 -14.37 7.91
CA TYR A 492 -14.79 -12.92 8.05
C TYR A 492 -15.92 -12.59 9.05
N PRO A 493 -15.63 -11.81 10.11
CA PRO A 493 -16.58 -11.50 11.17
C PRO A 493 -17.55 -10.39 10.73
N ILE A 494 -18.66 -10.79 10.11
CA ILE A 494 -19.69 -9.88 9.61
C ILE A 494 -20.37 -9.12 10.76
N THR A 495 -20.36 -7.80 10.69
CA THR A 495 -21.10 -6.88 11.57
C THR A 495 -22.20 -6.15 10.80
N TRP A 496 -23.38 -6.00 11.40
CA TRP A 496 -24.54 -5.30 10.83
C TRP A 496 -24.84 -4.01 11.62
N THR A 497 -24.60 -2.86 11.00
CA THR A 497 -24.97 -1.53 11.53
C THR A 497 -26.11 -0.96 10.72
N ARG A 498 -27.15 -0.39 11.35
CA ARG A 498 -28.21 0.31 10.62
C ARG A 498 -27.71 1.69 10.18
N ASN A 499 -27.82 1.96 8.87
CA ASN A 499 -27.58 3.28 8.31
C ASN A 499 -28.91 4.07 8.42
N TYR A 500 -28.87 5.31 8.90
CA TYR A 500 -30.02 6.06 9.43
C TYR A 500 -30.39 7.29 8.60
#